data_AF-Q2LSW8-F1
#
_entry.id   AF-Q2LSW8-F1
#
_cell.length_a   1.000
_cell.length_b   1.000
_cell.length_c   1.000
_cell.angle_alpha   90.00
_cell.angle_beta   90.00
_cell.angle_gamma   90.00
#
_symmetry.space_group_name_H-M   'P 1'
#
loop_
_entity.id
_entity.type
_entity.pdbx_description
1 polymer ?
#
loop_
_entity_poly.entity_id
_entity_poly.type
_entity_poly.pdbx_seq_one_letter_code
_entity_poly.pdbx_strand_id
1 'polypeptide(L)'
;MELETITKLLNIPNYRVTRIIQSTPKNLHLAVEPIDPGTPVCSGCGEPHNVPVHSMGSITVQDLNICGRRVFLQVPKRKLLCDKDRKIRVEILDWIKGRFTARFAEEILRLTTVTSYRAAGWYLELDDETIQRMGRRRKTDVSESKVSRNKDMETRSSAGSVRIAF
;
A
#
# COMPACT_ATOMS: atom_id res chain seq x y z
N MET A 1 4.16 3.68 26.81
CA MET A 1 4.80 3.03 25.64
C MET A 1 5.51 4.12 24.87
N GLU A 2 6.82 3.99 24.71
CA GLU A 2 7.63 5.00 24.04
C GLU A 2 7.41 4.98 22.52
N LEU A 3 7.38 6.15 21.87
CA LEU A 3 7.10 6.27 20.43
C LEU A 3 8.15 5.54 19.57
N GLU A 4 9.41 5.53 20.00
CA GLU A 4 10.47 4.81 19.31
C GLU A 4 10.24 3.30 19.36
N THR A 5 9.81 2.77 20.51
CA THR A 5 9.44 1.36 20.66
C THR A 5 8.28 1.01 19.72
N ILE A 6 7.23 1.85 19.65
CA ILE A 6 6.10 1.62 18.74
C ILE A 6 6.56 1.67 17.29
N THR A 7 7.44 2.61 16.93
CA THR A 7 8.01 2.72 15.58
C THR A 7 8.73 1.43 15.19
N LYS A 8 9.57 0.91 16.08
CA LYS A 8 10.28 -0.38 15.88
C LYS A 8 9.31 -1.56 15.75
N LEU A 9 8.25 -1.59 16.56
CA LEU A 9 7.22 -2.65 16.49
C LEU A 9 6.39 -2.58 15.20
N LEU A 10 6.04 -1.37 14.74
CA LEU A 10 5.37 -1.19 13.46
C LEU A 10 6.27 -1.64 12.32
N ASN A 11 7.56 -1.31 12.34
CA ASN A 11 8.50 -1.69 11.29
C ASN A 11 7.99 -1.34 9.88
N ILE A 12 7.45 -0.12 9.73
CA ILE A 12 7.01 0.40 8.43
C ILE A 12 8.21 1.11 7.80
N PRO A 13 8.67 0.70 6.60
CA PRO A 13 9.83 1.30 5.96
C PRO A 13 9.66 2.80 5.80
N ASN A 14 10.67 3.58 6.20
CA ASN A 14 10.71 5.04 6.06
C ASN A 14 9.59 5.82 6.77
N TYR A 15 8.92 5.24 7.78
CA TYR A 15 7.96 5.96 8.60
C TYR A 15 8.29 5.84 10.08
N ARG A 16 7.97 6.89 10.84
CA ARG A 16 8.03 6.89 12.29
C ARG A 16 6.70 7.30 12.90
N VAL A 17 6.43 6.80 14.11
CA VAL A 17 5.29 7.25 14.91
C VAL A 17 5.64 8.60 15.53
N THR A 18 4.78 9.59 15.28
CA THR A 18 4.95 10.95 15.83
C THR A 18 4.05 11.19 17.04
N ARG A 19 2.89 10.53 17.08
CA ARG A 19 1.93 10.71 18.17
C ARG A 19 1.00 9.51 18.31
N ILE A 20 0.59 9.22 19.55
CA ILE A 20 -0.56 8.35 19.83
C ILE A 20 -1.80 9.23 19.84
N ILE A 21 -2.72 9.01 18.90
CA ILE A 21 -3.97 9.76 18.80
C ILE A 21 -4.98 9.23 19.82
N GLN A 22 -5.10 7.90 19.90
CA GLN A 22 -6.01 7.22 20.80
C GLN A 22 -5.46 5.83 21.15
N SER A 23 -5.61 5.41 22.40
CA SER A 23 -5.26 4.06 22.85
C SER A 23 -6.38 3.52 23.73
N THR A 24 -7.07 2.50 23.25
CA THR A 24 -8.12 1.77 23.98
C THR A 24 -7.73 0.29 24.13
N PRO A 25 -8.47 -0.51 24.92
CA PRO A 25 -8.23 -1.94 25.01
C PRO A 25 -8.39 -2.70 23.68
N LYS A 26 -9.13 -2.14 22.70
CA LYS A 26 -9.37 -2.77 21.40
C LYS A 26 -8.60 -2.12 20.25
N ASN A 27 -8.35 -0.81 20.31
CA ASN A 27 -7.84 -0.03 19.19
C ASN A 27 -6.65 0.83 19.60
N LEU A 28 -5.70 0.98 18.68
CA LEU A 28 -4.55 1.86 18.79
C LEU A 28 -4.50 2.74 17.54
N HIS A 29 -4.75 4.04 17.71
CA HIS A 29 -4.68 5.03 16.64
C HIS A 29 -3.39 5.83 16.76
N LEU A 30 -2.58 5.81 15.70
CA LEU A 30 -1.24 6.38 15.66
C LEU A 30 -1.15 7.38 14.51
N ALA A 31 -0.50 8.52 14.74
CA ALA A 31 -0.04 9.39 13.67
C ALA A 31 1.36 8.96 13.25
N VAL A 32 1.59 8.83 11.95
CA VAL A 32 2.89 8.49 11.38
C VAL A 32 3.31 9.54 10.36
N GLU A 33 4.62 9.77 10.25
CA GLU A 33 5.19 10.65 9.24
C GLU A 33 6.38 9.98 8.56
N PRO A 34 6.64 10.30 7.28
CA PRO A 34 7.83 9.80 6.61
C PRO A 34 9.09 10.35 7.28
N ILE A 35 10.13 9.52 7.38
CA ILE A 35 11.45 9.93 7.91
C ILE A 35 12.16 10.77 6.85
N ASP A 36 12.20 10.28 5.61
CA ASP A 36 12.64 11.00 4.43
C ASP A 36 11.50 11.01 3.38
N PRO A 37 10.77 12.12 3.20
CA PRO A 37 9.61 12.16 2.33
C PRO A 37 9.93 11.95 0.84
N GLY A 38 11.19 12.13 0.42
CA GLY A 38 11.63 11.97 -0.97
C GLY A 38 10.75 12.68 -2.01
N THR A 39 10.84 12.25 -3.25
CA THR A 39 10.01 12.75 -4.36
C THR A 39 8.67 12.01 -4.43
N PRO A 40 7.52 12.71 -4.47
CA PRO A 40 6.22 12.06 -4.57
C PRO A 40 6.03 11.38 -5.93
N VAL A 41 5.52 10.15 -5.92
CA VAL A 41 5.13 9.41 -7.13
C VAL A 41 3.66 9.68 -7.45
N CYS A 42 3.34 10.11 -8.66
CA CYS A 42 1.99 10.48 -9.06
C CYS A 42 1.08 9.26 -9.26
N SER A 43 -0.13 9.29 -8.68
CA SER A 43 -1.16 8.23 -8.90
C SER A 43 -1.76 8.20 -10.30
N GLY A 44 -1.60 9.26 -11.10
CA GLY A 44 -2.12 9.33 -12.47
C GLY A 44 -1.17 8.71 -13.48
N CYS A 45 0.07 9.20 -13.54
CA CYS A 45 1.06 8.78 -14.54
C CYS A 45 2.07 7.74 -14.04
N GLY A 46 2.14 7.50 -12.72
CA GLY A 46 3.10 6.57 -12.11
C GLY A 46 4.54 7.09 -12.00
N GLU A 47 4.80 8.33 -12.41
CA GLU A 47 6.15 8.92 -12.40
C GLU A 47 6.38 9.83 -11.18
N PRO A 48 7.63 9.92 -10.69
CA PRO A 48 8.00 10.90 -9.68
C PRO A 48 7.96 12.32 -10.27
N HIS A 49 7.32 13.26 -9.57
CA HIS A 49 7.31 14.66 -9.98
C HIS A 49 8.07 15.54 -9.00
N ASN A 50 8.97 16.36 -9.53
CA ASN A 50 9.68 17.38 -8.76
C ASN A 50 8.92 18.72 -8.79
N VAL A 51 7.64 18.68 -8.42
CA VAL A 51 6.76 19.86 -8.35
C VAL A 51 6.44 20.19 -6.90
N PRO A 52 6.17 21.47 -6.57
CA PRO A 52 5.68 21.86 -5.26
C PRO A 52 4.44 21.05 -4.87
N VAL A 53 4.39 20.60 -3.62
CA VAL A 53 3.20 19.95 -3.06
C VAL A 53 2.06 20.96 -3.06
N HIS A 54 0.99 20.64 -3.77
CA HIS A 54 -0.19 21.51 -3.87
C HIS A 54 -0.95 21.58 -2.54
N SER A 55 -1.11 20.43 -1.88
CA SER A 55 -1.67 20.35 -0.52
C SER A 55 -1.34 19.02 0.13
N MET A 56 -1.47 18.96 1.45
CA MET A 56 -1.32 17.74 2.25
C MET A 56 -2.68 17.31 2.79
N GLY A 57 -3.07 16.07 2.52
CA GLY A 57 -4.19 15.41 3.18
C GLY A 57 -3.72 14.38 4.21
N SER A 58 -4.67 13.70 4.85
CA SER A 58 -4.37 12.49 5.62
C SER A 58 -5.35 11.38 5.26
N ILE A 59 -4.88 10.14 5.34
CA ILE A 59 -5.70 8.94 5.21
C ILE A 59 -5.55 8.08 6.46
N THR A 60 -6.61 7.37 6.82
CA THR A 60 -6.55 6.36 7.88
C THR A 60 -6.44 4.98 7.24
N VAL A 61 -5.41 4.23 7.62
CA VAL A 61 -5.23 2.84 7.16
C VAL A 61 -5.13 1.89 8.34
N GLN A 62 -5.73 0.71 8.21
CA GLN A 62 -5.58 -0.34 9.22
C GLN A 62 -4.32 -1.17 8.92
N ASP A 63 -3.62 -1.52 9.99
CA ASP A 63 -2.37 -2.28 9.95
C ASP A 63 -2.47 -3.51 10.87
N LEU A 64 -1.40 -4.32 10.90
CA LEU A 64 -1.29 -5.49 11.77
C LEU A 64 -1.55 -5.14 13.25
N ASN A 65 -2.19 -6.06 13.96
CA ASN A 65 -2.52 -5.87 15.36
C ASN A 65 -1.26 -5.82 16.24
N ILE A 66 -1.25 -4.95 17.24
CA ILE A 66 -0.20 -4.89 18.27
C ILE A 66 -0.81 -5.30 19.62
N CYS A 67 -0.31 -6.41 20.17
CA CYS A 67 -0.77 -6.96 21.45
C CYS A 67 -2.30 -7.16 21.48
N GLY A 68 -2.88 -7.73 20.41
CA GLY A 68 -4.32 -7.97 20.29
C GLY A 68 -5.18 -6.73 19.99
N ARG A 69 -4.57 -5.54 19.88
CA ARG A 69 -5.28 -4.30 19.51
C ARG A 69 -5.18 -4.03 18.03
N ARG A 70 -6.29 -3.62 17.43
CA ARG A 70 -6.35 -3.15 16.05
C ARG A 70 -5.58 -1.85 15.90
N VAL A 71 -4.69 -1.79 14.93
CA VAL A 71 -3.84 -0.62 14.70
C VAL A 71 -4.38 0.18 13.53
N PHE A 72 -4.58 1.47 13.75
CA PHE A 72 -4.97 2.43 12.73
C PHE A 72 -3.92 3.53 12.62
N LEU A 73 -3.44 3.77 11.41
CA LEU A 73 -2.40 4.75 11.12
C LEU A 73 -3.04 5.93 10.39
N GLN A 74 -2.87 7.12 10.93
CA GLN A 74 -3.12 8.37 10.20
C GLN A 74 -1.84 8.72 9.45
N VAL A 75 -1.91 8.60 8.12
CA VAL A 75 -0.77 8.76 7.22
C VAL A 75 -0.95 10.05 6.40
N PRO A 76 0.02 10.97 6.39
CA PRO A 76 -0.02 12.14 5.51
C PRO A 76 0.06 11.68 4.04
N LYS A 77 -0.71 12.34 3.18
CA LYS A 77 -0.73 12.04 1.76
C LYS A 77 -0.72 13.32 0.94
N ARG A 78 0.35 13.52 0.18
CA ARG A 78 0.58 14.67 -0.69
C ARG A 78 -0.35 14.64 -1.89
N LYS A 79 -0.83 15.83 -2.27
CA LYS A 79 -1.44 16.11 -3.57
C LYS A 79 -0.45 16.94 -4.39
N LEU A 80 -0.26 16.55 -5.64
CA LEU A 80 0.68 17.16 -6.57
C LEU A 80 -0.01 17.44 -7.90
N LEU A 81 0.48 18.45 -8.62
CA LEU A 81 0.10 18.67 -10.00
C LEU A 81 0.82 17.64 -10.88
N CYS A 82 0.10 16.95 -11.75
CA CYS A 82 0.70 15.97 -12.64
C CYS A 82 1.24 16.63 -13.91
N ASP A 83 2.49 16.35 -14.27
CA ASP A 83 3.13 17.00 -15.44
C ASP A 83 2.54 16.52 -16.78
N LYS A 84 1.99 15.30 -16.82
CA LYS A 84 1.40 14.72 -18.05
C LYS A 84 -0.01 15.23 -18.35
N ASP A 85 -0.89 15.26 -17.35
CA ASP A 85 -2.30 15.58 -17.54
C ASP A 85 -2.73 16.92 -16.92
N ARG A 86 -1.80 17.62 -16.24
CA ARG A 86 -2.02 18.91 -15.56
C ARG A 86 -3.17 18.89 -14.54
N LYS A 87 -3.52 17.72 -14.00
CA LYS A 87 -4.54 17.58 -12.95
C LYS A 87 -3.90 17.38 -11.58
N ILE A 88 -4.63 17.74 -10.53
CA ILE A 88 -4.23 17.45 -9.16
C ILE A 88 -4.42 15.95 -8.90
N ARG A 89 -3.33 15.26 -8.58
CA ARG A 89 -3.28 13.82 -8.28
C ARG A 89 -2.76 13.62 -6.87
N VAL A 90 -3.15 12.51 -6.24
CA VAL A 90 -2.57 12.09 -4.96
C VAL A 90 -1.27 11.32 -5.20
N GLU A 91 -0.38 11.31 -4.24
CA GLU A 91 0.80 10.45 -4.31
C GLU A 91 0.45 8.96 -4.19
N ILE A 92 1.28 8.10 -4.75
CA ILE A 92 1.27 6.66 -4.53
C ILE A 92 2.10 6.37 -3.29
N LEU A 93 1.53 5.58 -2.38
CA LEU A 93 2.24 4.94 -1.27
C LEU A 93 2.11 3.44 -1.51
N ASP A 94 3.19 2.82 -1.95
CA ASP A 94 3.26 1.42 -2.38
C ASP A 94 2.91 0.41 -1.27
N TRP A 95 3.30 0.73 -0.05
CA TRP A 95 2.99 -0.03 1.17
C TRP A 95 1.53 0.11 1.63
N ILE A 96 0.68 0.83 0.89
CA ILE A 96 -0.76 1.00 1.17
C ILE A 96 -1.61 0.45 0.02
N LYS A 97 -2.61 -0.37 0.37
CA LYS A 97 -3.59 -0.92 -0.56
C LYS A 97 -5.00 -0.58 -0.11
N GLY A 98 -5.53 0.54 -0.62
CA GLY A 98 -6.84 1.05 -0.24
C GLY A 98 -6.84 1.58 1.20
N ARG A 99 -7.59 0.92 2.10
CA ARG A 99 -7.73 1.30 3.52
C ARG A 99 -6.81 0.50 4.45
N PHE A 100 -5.87 -0.24 3.89
CA PHE A 100 -5.03 -1.18 4.63
C PHE A 100 -3.57 -1.02 4.23
N THR A 101 -2.65 -1.36 5.13
CA THR A 101 -1.26 -1.58 4.73
C THR A 101 -1.19 -2.81 3.83
N ALA A 102 -0.23 -2.83 2.90
CA ALA A 102 -0.04 -3.93 1.96
C ALA A 102 0.21 -5.25 2.70
N ARG A 103 1.02 -5.21 3.77
CA ARG A 103 1.29 -6.37 4.63
C ARG A 103 0.05 -6.89 5.34
N PHE A 104 -0.84 -6.02 5.81
CA PHE A 104 -2.07 -6.47 6.46
C PHE A 104 -3.07 -7.04 5.44
N ALA A 105 -3.16 -6.43 4.25
CA ALA A 105 -3.93 -6.99 3.14
C ALA A 105 -3.43 -8.39 2.73
N GLU A 106 -2.11 -8.60 2.72
CA GLU A 106 -1.52 -9.91 2.47
C GLU A 106 -1.88 -10.93 3.56
N GLU A 107 -1.81 -10.55 4.83
CA GLU A 107 -2.17 -11.41 5.96
C GLU A 107 -3.66 -11.82 5.92
N ILE A 108 -4.56 -10.88 5.58
CA ILE A 108 -5.98 -11.19 5.34
C ILE A 108 -6.11 -12.27 4.26
N LEU A 109 -5.44 -12.09 3.12
CA LEU A 109 -5.54 -13.03 2.01
C LEU A 109 -4.90 -14.39 2.33
N ARG A 110 -3.83 -14.41 3.12
CA ARG A 110 -3.22 -15.64 3.62
C ARG A 110 -4.19 -16.40 4.53
N LEU A 111 -4.86 -15.73 5.46
CA LEU A 111 -5.87 -16.35 6.32
C LEU A 111 -6.97 -17.01 5.49
N THR A 112 -7.41 -16.37 4.40
CA THR A 112 -8.46 -16.93 3.52
C THR A 112 -8.04 -18.15 2.71
N THR A 113 -6.77 -18.56 2.75
CA THR A 113 -6.33 -19.83 2.16
C THR A 113 -6.71 -21.04 3.01
N VAL A 114 -6.93 -20.84 4.31
CA VAL A 114 -7.22 -21.91 5.28
C VAL A 114 -8.60 -21.76 5.94
N THR A 115 -9.30 -20.64 5.71
CA THR A 115 -10.64 -20.40 6.23
C THR A 115 -11.51 -19.60 5.25
N SER A 116 -12.81 -19.55 5.52
CA SER A 116 -13.78 -18.80 4.70
C SER A 116 -13.64 -17.28 4.89
N TYR A 117 -14.10 -16.49 3.91
CA TYR A 117 -14.15 -15.02 4.03
C TYR A 117 -14.95 -14.55 5.26
N ARG A 118 -16.07 -15.22 5.57
CA ARG A 118 -16.90 -14.91 6.73
C ARG A 118 -16.16 -15.16 8.05
N ALA A 119 -15.46 -16.28 8.16
CA ALA A 119 -14.67 -16.61 9.36
C ALA A 119 -13.46 -15.68 9.53
N ALA A 120 -12.77 -15.34 8.43
CA ALA A 120 -11.71 -14.34 8.45
C ALA A 120 -12.23 -12.94 8.85
N GLY A 121 -13.39 -12.55 8.31
CA GLY A 121 -14.05 -11.29 8.66
C GLY A 121 -14.42 -11.21 10.13
N TRP A 122 -15.00 -12.30 10.67
CA TRP A 122 -15.29 -12.40 12.10
C TRP A 122 -14.01 -12.29 12.96
N TYR A 123 -12.93 -12.99 12.60
CA TYR A 123 -11.68 -12.99 13.36
C TYR A 123 -10.95 -11.62 13.33
N LEU A 124 -10.95 -10.94 12.18
CA LEU A 124 -10.24 -9.67 11.99
C LEU A 124 -11.11 -8.43 12.22
N GLU A 125 -12.38 -8.62 12.59
CA GLU A 125 -13.40 -7.57 12.70
C GLU A 125 -13.53 -6.75 11.40
N LEU A 126 -13.60 -7.45 10.28
CA LEU A 126 -13.77 -6.90 8.94
C LEU A 126 -15.05 -7.43 8.30
N ASP A 127 -15.66 -6.58 7.48
CA ASP A 127 -16.76 -6.97 6.60
C ASP A 127 -16.25 -7.98 5.55
N ASP A 128 -16.96 -9.09 5.37
CA ASP A 128 -16.55 -10.19 4.50
C ASP A 128 -16.60 -9.78 3.02
N GLU A 129 -17.50 -8.87 2.65
CA GLU A 129 -17.52 -8.28 1.31
C GLU A 129 -16.23 -7.49 1.02
N THR A 130 -15.72 -6.78 2.03
CA THR A 130 -14.43 -6.08 1.93
C THR A 130 -13.29 -7.06 1.64
N ILE A 131 -13.24 -8.21 2.32
CA ILE A 131 -12.25 -9.26 2.07
C ILE A 131 -12.44 -9.85 0.67
N GLN A 132 -13.68 -10.10 0.25
CA GLN A 132 -13.96 -10.64 -1.08
C GLN A 132 -13.48 -9.70 -2.19
N ARG A 133 -13.69 -8.39 -2.05
CA ARG A 133 -13.17 -7.38 -2.99
C ARG A 133 -11.64 -7.39 -3.07
N MET A 134 -10.93 -7.57 -1.95
CA MET A 134 -9.47 -7.75 -1.96
C MET A 134 -9.06 -8.98 -2.76
N GLY A 135 -9.72 -10.11 -2.53
CA GLY A 135 -9.45 -11.36 -3.24
C GLY A 135 -9.64 -11.23 -4.75
N ARG A 136 -10.68 -10.51 -5.19
CA ARG A 136 -10.90 -10.21 -6.62
C ARG A 136 -9.78 -9.35 -7.21
N ARG A 137 -9.36 -8.28 -6.51
CA ARG A 137 -8.25 -7.41 -6.96
C ARG A 137 -6.92 -8.15 -7.08
N ARG A 138 -6.61 -9.05 -6.14
CA ARG A 138 -5.37 -9.84 -6.24
C ARG A 138 -5.35 -10.73 -7.49
N LYS A 139 -6.50 -11.29 -7.87
CA LYS A 139 -6.60 -12.10 -9.10
C LYS A 139 -6.37 -11.25 -10.35
N THR A 140 -6.90 -10.02 -10.40
CA THR A 140 -6.67 -9.09 -11.52
C THR A 140 -5.19 -8.71 -11.62
N ASP A 141 -4.55 -8.34 -10.51
CA ASP A 141 -3.11 -7.98 -10.48
C ASP A 141 -2.22 -9.14 -10.94
N VAL A 142 -2.55 -10.38 -10.55
CA VAL A 142 -1.83 -11.59 -11.01
C VAL A 142 -2.05 -11.84 -12.50
N SER A 143 -3.24 -11.61 -13.04
CA SER A 143 -3.49 -11.75 -14.47
C SER A 143 -2.74 -10.69 -15.29
N GLU A 144 -2.76 -9.43 -14.87
CA GLU A 144 -2.09 -8.33 -15.57
C GLU A 144 -0.56 -8.50 -15.56
N SER A 145 0.01 -8.94 -14.43
CA SER A 145 1.45 -9.18 -14.31
C SER A 145 1.95 -10.42 -15.08
N LYS A 146 1.07 -11.37 -15.43
CA LYS A 146 1.40 -12.46 -16.37
C LYS A 146 1.39 -11.96 -17.81
N VAL A 147 0.43 -11.11 -18.15
CA VAL A 147 0.31 -10.52 -19.49
C VAL A 147 1.49 -9.59 -19.79
N SER A 148 1.92 -8.75 -18.84
CA SER A 148 3.10 -7.89 -19.03
C SER A 148 4.38 -8.71 -19.23
N ARG A 149 4.62 -9.73 -18.40
CA ARG A 149 5.78 -10.63 -18.52
C ARG A 149 5.83 -11.34 -19.87
N ASN A 150 4.70 -11.79 -20.41
CA ASN A 150 4.65 -12.42 -21.72
C ASN A 150 5.01 -11.44 -22.84
N LYS A 151 4.51 -10.19 -22.79
CA LYS A 151 4.85 -9.14 -23.76
C LYS A 151 6.34 -8.76 -23.72
N ASP A 152 6.92 -8.67 -22.52
CA ASP A 152 8.35 -8.39 -22.33
C ASP A 152 9.23 -9.53 -22.87
N MET A 153 8.75 -10.77 -22.80
CA MET A 153 9.45 -11.95 -23.35
C MET A 153 9.35 -12.02 -24.88
N GLU A 154 8.19 -11.69 -25.46
CA GLU A 154 8.00 -11.60 -26.91
C GLU A 154 8.85 -10.49 -27.56
N THR A 155 8.95 -9.32 -26.91
CA THR A 155 9.79 -8.20 -27.39
C THR A 155 11.29 -8.48 -27.28
N ARG A 156 11.73 -9.27 -26.29
CA ARG A 156 13.12 -9.73 -26.22
C ARG A 156 13.44 -10.81 -27.26
N SER A 157 12.48 -11.66 -27.62
CA SER A 157 12.68 -12.69 -28.65
C SER A 157 12.75 -12.10 -30.07
N SER A 158 12.13 -10.95 -30.34
CA SER A 158 12.20 -10.29 -31.66
C SER A 158 13.45 -9.43 -31.85
N ALA A 159 14.13 -9.03 -30.77
CA ALA A 159 15.40 -8.30 -30.82
C ALA A 159 16.65 -9.21 -30.99
N GLY A 160 16.50 -10.54 -30.87
CA GLY A 160 17.61 -11.50 -30.90
C GLY A 160 18.05 -12.02 -32.27
N SER A 161 17.42 -11.59 -33.38
CA SER A 161 17.81 -12.03 -34.73
C SER A 161 18.77 -11.06 -35.41
N VAL A 162 19.94 -10.83 -34.81
CA VAL A 162 21.07 -10.23 -35.54
C VAL A 162 21.80 -11.39 -36.23
N ARG A 163 21.48 -11.60 -37.50
CA ARG A 163 22.20 -12.55 -38.37
C ARG A 163 23.66 -12.12 -38.45
N ILE A 164 24.55 -12.92 -37.87
CA ILE A 164 25.98 -12.85 -38.15
C ILE A 164 26.17 -13.38 -39.57
N ALA A 165 26.43 -12.48 -40.51
CA ALA A 165 26.88 -12.84 -41.85
C ALA A 165 28.41 -12.92 -41.82
N PHE A 166 28.93 -14.12 -42.12
CA PHE A 166 30.33 -14.35 -42.50
C PHE A 166 30.48 -14.16 -44.01
#